data_AF-M2WW83-F1
#
_entry.id   AF-M2WW83-F1
#
_cell.length_a   1.000
_cell.length_b   1.000
_cell.length_c   1.000
_cell.angle_alpha   90.00
_cell.angle_beta   90.00
_cell.angle_gamma   90.00
#
_symmetry.space_group_name_H-M   'P 1'
#
loop_
_entity.id
_entity.type
_entity.pdbx_description
1 polymer ?
#
loop_
_entity_poly.entity_id
_entity_poly.type
_entity_poly.pdbx_seq_one_letter_code
_entity_poly.pdbx_strand_id
1 'polypeptide(L)' 'MVDDFQGMLVVPVGKEMIVFGTVTDQGSISRILRTLEALGMRVESVHRVRELTPQETGDGGFPDTR' A
#
# COMPACT_ATOMS: atom_id res chain seq x y z
N MET A 1 -3.43 19.86 -6.34
CA MET A 1 -3.63 18.68 -7.21
C MET A 1 -2.47 17.68 -7.12
N VAL A 2 -1.21 18.12 -6.91
CA VAL A 2 -0.03 17.23 -6.80
C VAL A 2 0.24 16.67 -5.40
N ASP A 3 -0.37 17.25 -4.37
CA ASP A 3 -0.12 16.88 -2.96
C ASP A 3 -0.74 15.52 -2.57
N ASP A 4 -1.90 15.17 -3.16
CA ASP A 4 -2.61 13.90 -2.88
C ASP A 4 -1.78 12.64 -3.26
N PHE A 5 -0.76 12.78 -4.11
CA PHE A 5 0.11 11.67 -4.54
C PHE A 5 1.49 11.68 -3.87
N GLN A 6 1.71 12.58 -2.89
CA GLN A 6 3.01 12.69 -2.24
C GLN A 6 3.31 11.40 -1.46
N GLY A 7 4.43 10.73 -1.80
CA GLY A 7 4.77 9.42 -1.25
C GLY A 7 4.17 8.22 -1.99
N MET A 8 3.58 8.44 -3.17
CA MET A 8 3.17 7.36 -4.07
C MET A 8 4.27 7.03 -5.10
N LEU A 9 4.47 5.74 -5.34
CA LEU A 9 5.31 5.19 -6.39
C LEU A 9 4.42 4.61 -7.49
N VAL A 10 4.64 5.07 -8.72
CA VAL A 10 3.91 4.58 -9.90
C VAL A 10 4.83 3.67 -10.71
N VAL A 11 4.42 2.42 -10.91
CA VAL A 11 5.18 1.40 -11.63
C VAL A 11 4.41 0.96 -12.89
N PRO A 12 4.93 1.22 -14.09
CA PRO A 12 4.36 0.67 -15.32
C PRO A 12 4.71 -0.82 -15.43
N VAL A 13 3.71 -1.67 -15.68
CA VAL A 13 3.86 -3.12 -15.88
C VAL A 13 3.16 -3.50 -17.19
N GLY A 14 3.90 -3.48 -18.30
CA GLY A 14 3.33 -3.77 -19.61
C GLY A 14 2.28 -2.73 -20.03
N LYS A 15 1.01 -3.14 -20.10
CA LYS A 15 -0.14 -2.24 -20.38
C LYS A 15 -0.85 -1.75 -19.12
N GLU A 16 -0.41 -2.20 -17.96
CA GLU A 16 -0.99 -1.90 -16.65
C GLU A 16 -0.10 -0.91 -15.91
N MET A 17 -0.70 -0.22 -14.93
CA MET A 17 0.01 0.71 -14.06
C MET A 17 -0.36 0.39 -12.62
N ILE A 18 0.65 0.11 -11.80
CA ILE A 18 0.49 -0.19 -10.38
C ILE A 18 0.93 1.03 -9.59
N VAL A 19 0.05 1.54 -8.73
CA VAL A 19 0.34 2.67 -7.84
C VAL A 19 0.48 2.16 -6.42
N PHE A 20 1.68 2.26 -5.86
CA PHE A 20 1.98 2.00 -4.46
C PHE A 20 1.98 3.31 -3.70
N GLY A 21 1.52 3.32 -2.46
CA GLY A 21 1.58 4.53 -1.65
C GLY A 21 0.98 4.31 -0.27
N THR A 22 1.50 5.06 0.70
CA THR A 22 0.92 5.10 2.03
C THR A 22 -0.15 6.18 2.04
N VAL A 23 -1.39 5.77 2.22
CA VAL A 23 -2.51 6.71 2.37
C VAL A 23 -2.91 6.80 3.84
N THR A 24 -2.74 7.98 4.41
CA THR A 24 -3.01 8.27 5.83
C THR A 24 -4.46 8.65 6.09
N ASP A 25 -5.18 9.14 5.08
CA ASP A 25 -6.59 9.55 5.15
C ASP A 25 -7.47 8.82 4.12
N GLN A 26 -8.62 8.31 4.56
CA GLN A 26 -9.54 7.58 3.68
C GLN A 26 -10.18 8.48 2.61
N GLY A 27 -10.39 9.77 2.89
CA GLY A 27 -10.89 10.75 1.93
C GLY A 27 -9.93 10.98 0.77
N SER A 28 -8.62 10.96 1.04
CA SER A 28 -7.58 11.00 0.00
C SER A 28 -7.66 9.81 -0.95
N ILE A 29 -7.93 8.59 -0.47
CA ILE A 29 -8.09 7.41 -1.35
C ILE A 29 -9.19 7.64 -2.39
N SER A 30 -10.38 8.07 -1.95
CA SER A 30 -11.51 8.30 -2.85
C SER A 30 -11.23 9.39 -3.87
N ARG A 31 -10.44 10.41 -3.49
CA ARG A 31 -10.03 11.49 -4.40
C ARG A 31 -9.05 11.00 -5.46
N ILE A 32 -8.03 10.25 -5.03
CA ILE A 32 -7.01 9.65 -5.90
C ILE A 32 -7.66 8.74 -6.94
N LEU A 33 -8.54 7.83 -6.50
CA LEU A 33 -9.27 6.94 -7.41
C LEU A 33 -10.11 7.72 -8.42
N ARG A 34 -10.82 8.76 -7.98
CA ARG A 34 -11.60 9.62 -8.89
C ARG A 34 -10.71 10.35 -9.90
N THR A 35 -9.53 10.80 -9.50
CA THR A 35 -8.58 11.46 -10.40
C THR A 35 -8.03 10.46 -11.44
N LEU A 36 -7.71 9.23 -11.05
CA LEU A 36 -7.27 8.19 -11.98
C LEU A 36 -8.35 7.85 -13.02
N GLU A 37 -9.59 7.67 -12.57
CA GLU A 37 -10.74 7.44 -13.46
C GLU A 37 -10.95 8.62 -14.43
N ALA A 38 -10.80 9.86 -13.95
CA ALA A 38 -10.89 11.06 -14.79
C ALA A 38 -9.76 11.17 -15.83
N LEU A 39 -8.62 10.54 -15.57
CA LEU A 39 -7.50 10.41 -16.52
C LEU A 39 -7.69 9.23 -17.49
N GLY A 40 -8.81 8.51 -17.41
CA GLY A 40 -9.11 7.33 -18.23
C GLY A 40 -8.41 6.06 -17.76
N MET A 41 -7.85 6.06 -16.56
CA MET A 41 -7.23 4.89 -15.94
C MET A 41 -8.27 4.16 -15.09
N ARG A 42 -8.59 2.91 -15.46
CA ARG A 42 -9.50 2.07 -14.69
C ARG A 42 -8.76 1.35 -13.57
N VAL A 43 -9.19 1.54 -12.32
CA VAL A 43 -8.57 0.85 -11.19
C VAL A 43 -9.23 -0.51 -10.98
N GLU A 44 -8.49 -1.59 -11.18
CA GLU A 44 -9.01 -2.96 -11.04
C GLU A 44 -8.91 -3.51 -9.60
N SER A 45 -7.89 -3.11 -8.84
CA SER A 45 -7.71 -3.61 -7.47
C SER A 45 -7.05 -2.58 -6.56
N VAL A 46 -7.46 -2.59 -5.28
CA VAL A 46 -6.87 -1.76 -4.22
C VAL A 46 -6.53 -2.68 -3.04
N HIS A 47 -5.24 -2.80 -2.73
CA HIS A 47 -4.75 -3.64 -1.63
C HIS A 47 -4.27 -2.77 -0.48
N ARG A 48 -4.95 -2.88 0.68
CA ARG A 48 -4.46 -2.26 1.91
C ARG A 48 -3.50 -3.22 2.60
N VAL A 49 -2.21 -2.93 2.52
CA VAL A 49 -1.19 -3.68 3.25
C VAL A 49 -1.13 -3.10 4.66
N ARG A 50 -1.60 -3.87 5.66
CA ARG A 50 -1.23 -3.60 7.06
C ARG A 50 0.19 -4.10 7.21
N GLU A 51 1.08 -3.26 7.71
CA GLU A 51 2.41 -3.70 8.14
C GLU A 51 2.19 -4.83 9.15
N LEU A 52 2.66 -6.04 8.82
CA LEU A 52 2.66 -7.14 9.77
C LEU A 52 3.64 -6.71 10.87
N THR A 53 3.15 -6.55 12.10
CA THR A 53 4.05 -6.48 13.26
C THR A 53 5.00 -7.66 13.13
N PRO A 54 6.34 -7.46 13.18
CA PRO A 54 7.27 -8.58 13.17
C PRO A 54 6.81 -9.50 14.29
N GLN A 55 6.36 -10.70 13.89
CA GLN A 55 5.90 -11.71 14.81
C GLN A 55 6.98 -11.84 15.85
N GLU A 56 6.60 -11.69 17.12
CA GLU A 56 7.44 -11.97 18.27
C GLU A 56 8.15 -13.27 17.95
N THR A 57 9.44 -13.15 17.65
CA THR A 57 10.31 -14.31 17.45
C THR A 57 10.17 -15.04 18.76
N GLY A 58 9.42 -16.14 18.73
CA GLY A 58 9.13 -16.95 19.90
C GLY A 58 10.45 -17.12 20.60
N ASP A 59 10.50 -16.58 21.81
CA ASP A 59 11.59 -16.76 22.75
C ASP A 59 11.79 -18.27 22.80
N GLY A 60 12.80 -18.73 22.06
CA GLY A 60 13.23 -20.10 22.02
C GLY A 60 13.88 -20.39 23.35
N GLY A 61 13.04 -20.48 24.40
CA GLY A 61 13.42 -20.98 25.69
C GLY A 61 13.79 -22.43 25.52
N PHE A 62 15.06 -22.69 25.21
CA PHE A 62 15.67 -23.97 25.51
C PHE A 62 15.80 -24.05 27.02
N PRO A 63 15.04 -24.91 27.74
CA PRO A 63 15.34 -25.14 29.14
C PRO A 63 16.72 -25.81 29.22
N ASP A 64 17.59 -25.17 29.99
CA ASP A 64 18.91 -25.64 30.41
C ASP A 64 18.83 -27.11 30.85
N THR A 65 19.67 -27.95 30.27
CA THR A 65 19.76 -29.37 30.64
C THR A 65 20.50 -29.45 31.96
N ARG A 66 19.77 -29.74 33.05
CA ARG A 66 20.36 -30.10 34.36
C ARG A 66 19.72 -31.35 34.93
#